data_AF-A0A1M3NDJ5-F1
#
_entry.id   AF-A0A1M3NDJ5-F1
#
_cell.length_a   1.000
_cell.length_b   1.000
_cell.length_c   1.000
_cell.angle_alpha   90.00
_cell.angle_beta   90.00
_cell.angle_gamma   90.00
#
_symmetry.space_group_name_H-M   'P 1'
#
loop_
_entity.id
_entity.type
_entity.pdbx_description
1 polymer ?
#
loop_
_entity_poly.entity_id
_entity_poly.type
_entity_poly.pdbx_seq_one_letter_code
_entity_poly.pdbx_strand_id
1 'polypeptide(L)'
;MVLAVGSLLVAAGCGHTETHQAMLRAPEQPTGRTVELYMAEQPLPARPFYEIALVQAVGFGNEAHPEDVARALTEKAGRLGCDAVLRTFIDQGYSRAHATGVCVKWLGPGPAAPSPVLPPDRGANPSPPKVRPAPAPRIEPLPSAGPGQGGGR
;
A
#
# COMPACT_ATOMS: atom_id res chain seq x y z
N MET A 1 40.23 -28.17 1.16
CA MET A 1 40.16 -26.99 0.27
C MET A 1 38.72 -26.48 0.34
N VAL A 2 38.51 -25.44 1.16
CA VAL A 2 37.18 -24.91 1.51
C VAL A 2 36.80 -23.85 0.48
N LEU A 3 35.73 -24.08 -0.28
CA LEU A 3 35.14 -23.08 -1.18
C LEU A 3 33.85 -22.57 -0.52
N ALA A 4 34.00 -21.48 0.22
CA ALA A 4 32.89 -20.64 0.65
C ALA A 4 32.43 -19.81 -0.55
N VAL A 5 31.32 -20.21 -1.18
CA VAL A 5 30.63 -19.40 -2.19
C VAL A 5 29.59 -18.56 -1.46
N GLY A 6 29.72 -17.24 -1.63
CA GLY A 6 29.13 -16.22 -0.78
C GLY A 6 27.62 -16.12 -0.85
N SER A 7 27.01 -16.04 0.32
CA SER A 7 25.64 -15.62 0.53
C SER A 7 25.50 -14.14 0.12
N LEU A 8 24.97 -13.89 -1.07
CA LEU A 8 24.50 -12.57 -1.48
C LEU A 8 23.22 -12.27 -0.69
N LEU A 9 23.37 -11.73 0.53
CA LEU A 9 22.28 -11.16 1.33
C LEU A 9 21.77 -9.92 0.61
N VAL A 10 20.76 -10.10 -0.23
CA VAL A 10 19.95 -8.99 -0.74
C VAL A 10 19.28 -8.35 0.47
N ALA A 11 19.78 -7.20 0.91
CA ALA A 11 19.12 -6.35 1.88
C ALA A 11 17.86 -5.76 1.22
N ALA A 12 16.82 -6.57 1.10
CA ALA A 12 15.47 -6.05 0.91
C ALA A 12 15.18 -5.23 2.16
N GLY A 13 15.18 -3.90 2.04
CA GLY A 13 14.84 -3.02 3.15
C GLY A 13 13.49 -3.43 3.72
N CYS A 14 13.46 -3.83 4.99
CA CYS A 14 12.21 -4.17 5.66
C CYS A 14 11.29 -2.94 5.60
N GLY A 15 10.13 -3.10 4.99
CA GLY A 15 9.04 -2.12 5.13
C GLY A 15 8.33 -2.32 6.45
N HIS A 16 7.69 -1.27 6.95
CA HIS A 16 6.78 -1.35 8.09
C HIS A 16 5.79 -0.20 8.06
N THR A 17 4.72 -0.34 8.84
CA THR A 17 3.72 0.70 9.08
C THR A 17 3.70 1.12 10.55
N GLU A 18 3.62 2.41 10.80
CA GLU A 18 3.41 3.00 12.13
C GLU A 18 2.02 3.63 12.18
N THR A 19 1.33 3.50 13.31
CA THR A 19 0.00 4.11 13.49
C THR A 19 -0.06 4.96 14.74
N HIS A 20 -0.65 6.14 14.62
CA HIS A 20 -0.83 7.09 15.70
C HIS A 20 -2.31 7.44 15.87
N GLN A 21 -2.66 7.92 17.05
CA GLN A 21 -4.00 8.39 17.34
C GLN A 21 -3.96 9.57 18.31
N ALA A 22 -4.86 10.53 18.10
CA ALA A 22 -5.19 11.55 19.08
C ALA A 22 -6.65 11.33 19.51
N MET A 23 -6.85 10.95 20.76
CA MET A 23 -8.18 10.59 21.27
C MET A 23 -9.00 11.85 21.56
N LEU A 24 -10.23 11.85 21.08
CA LEU A 24 -11.25 12.86 21.40
C LEU A 24 -12.24 12.32 22.44
N ARG A 25 -12.38 10.98 22.50
CA ARG A 25 -13.24 10.24 23.43
C ARG A 25 -12.57 8.95 23.87
N ALA A 26 -13.19 8.25 24.83
CA ALA A 26 -12.81 6.88 25.14
C ALA A 26 -13.00 5.97 23.90
N PRO A 27 -12.14 4.97 23.69
CA PRO A 27 -12.35 3.97 22.65
C PRO A 27 -13.61 3.15 22.93
N GLU A 28 -14.25 2.68 21.86
CA GLU A 28 -15.44 1.85 21.92
C GLU A 28 -15.08 0.37 21.72
N GLN A 29 -16.00 -0.53 22.06
CA GLN A 29 -15.80 -1.96 21.83
C GLN A 29 -15.71 -2.24 20.32
N PRO A 30 -14.67 -2.95 19.83
CA PRO A 30 -14.58 -3.38 18.44
C PRO A 30 -15.79 -4.23 18.04
N THR A 31 -16.42 -3.88 16.93
CA THR A 31 -17.64 -4.54 16.46
C THR A 31 -17.38 -5.74 15.54
N GLY A 32 -16.11 -5.97 15.16
CA GLY A 32 -15.72 -6.99 14.19
C GLY A 32 -16.13 -6.70 12.74
N ARG A 33 -16.80 -5.57 12.50
CA ARG A 33 -17.18 -5.12 11.15
C ARG A 33 -16.00 -4.44 10.48
N THR A 34 -15.96 -4.49 9.15
CA THR A 34 -15.00 -3.72 8.36
C THR A 34 -15.24 -2.23 8.56
N VAL A 35 -14.17 -1.48 8.84
CA VAL A 35 -14.21 -0.02 8.96
C VAL A 35 -14.32 0.59 7.56
N GLU A 36 -15.33 1.43 7.36
CA GLU A 36 -15.53 2.14 6.10
C GLU A 36 -14.48 3.27 5.95
N LEU A 37 -13.98 3.48 4.75
CA LEU A 37 -12.98 4.53 4.46
C LEU A 37 -13.56 5.54 3.46
N TYR A 38 -13.68 6.79 3.88
CA TYR A 38 -14.16 7.89 3.05
C TYR A 38 -13.02 8.87 2.79
N MET A 39 -12.72 9.11 1.52
CA MET A 39 -11.68 10.05 1.09
C MET A 39 -12.15 11.49 1.28
N ALA A 40 -11.21 12.43 1.48
CA ALA A 40 -11.52 13.84 1.70
C ALA A 40 -12.34 14.50 0.58
N GLU A 41 -12.09 14.11 -0.67
CA GLU A 41 -12.77 14.64 -1.86
C GLU A 41 -14.14 13.98 -2.13
N GLN A 42 -14.52 12.96 -1.34
CA GLN A 42 -15.82 12.30 -1.48
C GLN A 42 -16.89 13.03 -0.66
N PRO A 43 -18.14 13.12 -1.16
CA PRO A 43 -19.26 13.58 -0.34
C PRO A 43 -19.35 12.77 0.96
N LEU A 44 -19.46 13.48 2.08
CA LEU A 44 -19.62 12.83 3.37
C LEU A 44 -20.96 12.08 3.43
N PRO A 45 -21.01 10.92 4.10
CA PRO A 45 -22.26 10.22 4.31
C PRO A 45 -23.21 11.08 5.16
N ALA A 46 -24.49 11.16 4.76
CA ALA A 46 -25.52 11.91 5.46
C ALA A 46 -25.94 11.30 6.82
N ARG A 47 -25.32 10.18 7.21
CA ARG A 47 -25.63 9.46 8.43
C ARG A 47 -25.03 10.20 9.64
N PRO A 48 -25.78 10.39 10.73
CA PRO A 48 -25.24 11.03 11.93
C PRO A 48 -24.15 10.17 12.58
N PHE A 49 -23.12 10.82 13.12
CA PHE A 49 -21.98 10.18 13.77
C PHE A 49 -21.42 11.03 14.90
N TYR A 50 -20.53 10.44 15.68
CA TYR A 50 -19.64 11.17 16.58
C TYR A 50 -18.20 10.73 16.39
N GLU A 51 -17.26 11.63 16.67
CA GLU A 51 -15.83 11.42 16.51
C GLU A 51 -15.22 10.77 17.75
N ILE A 52 -14.37 9.77 17.56
CA ILE A 52 -13.63 9.06 18.63
C ILE A 52 -12.19 9.54 18.69
N ALA A 53 -11.53 9.66 17.53
CA ALA A 53 -10.11 10.00 17.45
C ALA A 53 -9.76 10.58 16.07
N LEU A 54 -8.66 11.34 16.02
CA LEU A 54 -7.90 11.49 14.78
C LEU A 54 -6.94 10.32 14.68
N VAL A 55 -6.87 9.67 13.52
CA VAL A 55 -6.01 8.51 13.28
C VAL A 55 -5.05 8.80 12.13
N GLN A 56 -3.85 8.24 12.24
CA GLN A 56 -2.80 8.39 11.26
C GLN A 56 -2.09 7.05 11.05
N ALA A 57 -1.68 6.78 9.81
CA ALA A 57 -0.81 5.69 9.44
C ALA A 57 0.35 6.23 8.58
N VAL A 58 1.55 5.71 8.81
CA VAL A 58 2.76 6.05 8.05
C VAL A 58 3.42 4.76 7.61
N GLY A 59 3.58 4.58 6.31
CA GLY A 59 4.25 3.42 5.71
C GLY A 59 5.66 3.77 5.29
N PHE A 60 6.60 2.84 5.45
CA PHE A 60 8.01 2.99 5.13
C PHE A 60 8.48 1.85 4.20
N GLY A 61 9.44 2.16 3.33
CA GLY A 61 10.09 1.15 2.49
C GLY A 61 9.09 0.39 1.62
N ASN A 62 9.06 -0.94 1.73
CA ASN A 62 8.17 -1.79 0.95
C ASN A 62 6.69 -1.73 1.38
N GLU A 63 6.39 -1.06 2.50
CA GLU A 63 5.01 -0.79 2.96
C GLU A 63 4.62 0.68 2.74
N ALA A 64 5.35 1.40 1.89
CA ALA A 64 5.07 2.80 1.54
C ALA A 64 4.09 2.95 0.36
N HIS A 65 3.09 2.07 0.28
CA HIS A 65 2.04 2.14 -0.74
C HIS A 65 0.71 2.65 -0.13
N PRO A 66 -0.14 3.32 -0.92
CA PRO A 66 -1.44 3.82 -0.47
C PRO A 66 -2.32 2.74 0.18
N GLU A 67 -2.33 1.53 -0.38
CA GLU A 67 -3.10 0.39 0.12
C GLU A 67 -2.62 -0.10 1.49
N ASP A 68 -1.31 -0.04 1.74
CA ASP A 68 -0.71 -0.47 3.01
C ASP A 68 -1.08 0.50 4.13
N VAL A 69 -0.96 1.80 3.88
CA VAL A 69 -1.35 2.83 4.87
C VAL A 69 -2.86 2.93 5.05
N ALA A 70 -3.67 2.70 4.01
CA ALA A 70 -5.13 2.62 4.13
C ALA A 70 -5.56 1.42 5.00
N ARG A 71 -4.93 0.26 4.80
CA ARG A 71 -5.15 -0.93 5.64
C ARG A 71 -4.74 -0.66 7.09
N ALA A 72 -3.53 -0.14 7.32
CA ALA A 72 -3.06 0.17 8.66
C ALA A 72 -3.95 1.21 9.39
N LEU A 73 -4.44 2.21 8.67
CA LEU A 73 -5.35 3.24 9.19
C LEU A 73 -6.70 2.64 9.61
N THR A 74 -7.31 1.82 8.75
CA THR A 74 -8.62 1.19 9.02
C THR A 74 -8.53 0.12 10.11
N GLU A 75 -7.44 -0.64 10.17
CA GLU A 75 -7.18 -1.57 11.28
C GLU A 75 -7.02 -0.84 12.61
N LYS A 76 -6.29 0.28 12.63
CA LYS A 76 -6.15 1.13 13.82
C LYS A 76 -7.51 1.65 14.28
N ALA A 77 -8.31 2.15 13.36
CA ALA A 77 -9.66 2.61 13.65
C ALA A 77 -10.57 1.49 14.18
N GLY A 78 -10.47 0.29 13.61
CA GLY A 78 -11.25 -0.87 14.05
C GLY A 78 -10.91 -1.30 15.47
N ARG A 79 -9.63 -1.24 15.85
CA ARG A 79 -9.19 -1.47 17.24
C ARG A 79 -9.71 -0.42 18.24
N LEU A 80 -10.06 0.77 17.77
CA LEU A 80 -10.67 1.83 18.58
C LEU A 80 -12.21 1.75 18.62
N GLY A 81 -12.80 0.77 17.95
CA GLY A 81 -14.25 0.59 17.88
C GLY A 81 -14.95 1.54 16.90
N CYS A 82 -14.22 2.22 16.03
CA CYS A 82 -14.81 3.06 14.99
C CYS A 82 -15.53 2.20 13.93
N ASP A 83 -16.57 2.75 13.35
CA ASP A 83 -17.27 2.14 12.22
C ASP A 83 -16.77 2.69 10.87
N ALA A 84 -16.20 3.91 10.86
CA ALA A 84 -15.62 4.53 9.68
C ALA A 84 -14.45 5.47 10.00
N VAL A 85 -13.66 5.77 8.97
CA VAL A 85 -12.70 6.87 8.94
C VAL A 85 -13.12 7.86 7.86
N LEU A 86 -13.43 9.09 8.27
CA LEU A 86 -13.91 10.15 7.38
C LEU A 86 -12.80 11.13 7.03
N ARG A 87 -12.99 11.84 5.92
CA ARG A 87 -12.09 12.91 5.44
C ARG A 87 -10.65 12.42 5.33
N THR A 88 -10.47 11.23 4.76
CA THR A 88 -9.16 10.60 4.68
C THR A 88 -8.32 11.27 3.60
N PHE A 89 -7.12 11.68 3.97
CA PHE A 89 -6.07 12.07 3.03
C PHE A 89 -5.03 10.95 2.98
N ILE A 90 -4.55 10.64 1.78
CA ILE A 90 -3.46 9.69 1.56
C ILE A 90 -2.46 10.35 0.61
N ASP A 91 -1.23 10.52 1.08
CA ASP A 91 -0.13 11.11 0.33
C ASP A 91 0.98 10.07 0.19
N GLN A 92 1.50 9.93 -1.04
CA GLN A 92 2.60 9.01 -1.34
C GLN A 92 3.84 9.79 -1.77
N GLY A 93 4.93 9.60 -1.04
CA GLY A 93 6.28 9.97 -1.43
C GLY A 93 7.07 8.77 -1.96
N TYR A 94 8.36 8.96 -2.23
CA TYR A 94 9.19 7.92 -2.84
C TYR A 94 9.38 6.66 -1.96
N SER A 95 9.67 6.85 -0.67
CA SER A 95 9.92 5.76 0.29
C SER A 95 9.05 5.84 1.54
N ARG A 96 8.02 6.69 1.49
CA ARG A 96 7.04 6.89 2.56
C ARG A 96 5.66 7.12 1.99
N ALA A 97 4.65 6.52 2.62
CA ALA A 97 3.26 6.88 2.43
C ALA A 97 2.68 7.36 3.76
N HIS A 98 1.70 8.24 3.70
CA HIS A 98 1.03 8.80 4.86
C HIS A 98 -0.47 8.77 4.62
N ALA A 99 -1.22 8.37 5.64
CA ALA A 99 -2.67 8.46 5.66
C ALA A 99 -3.16 9.06 6.97
N THR A 100 -4.18 9.89 6.90
CA THR A 100 -4.78 10.57 8.07
C THR A 100 -6.27 10.71 7.87
N GLY A 101 -7.05 10.57 8.95
CA GLY A 101 -8.50 10.77 8.90
C GLY A 101 -9.16 10.82 10.27
N VAL A 102 -10.47 11.02 10.28
CA VAL A 102 -11.30 11.15 11.48
C VAL A 102 -12.00 9.83 11.76
N CYS A 103 -11.65 9.17 12.85
CA CYS A 103 -12.24 7.93 13.33
C CYS A 103 -13.61 8.21 13.95
N VAL A 104 -14.68 7.63 13.42
CA VAL A 104 -16.06 7.92 13.85
C VAL A 104 -16.83 6.68 14.23
N LYS A 105 -17.85 6.88 15.07
CA LYS A 105 -18.89 5.92 15.36
C LYS A 105 -20.22 6.42 14.81
N TRP A 106 -20.98 5.54 14.18
CA TRP A 106 -22.28 5.90 13.68
C TRP A 106 -23.33 5.99 14.78
N LEU A 107 -24.29 6.90 14.62
CA LEU A 107 -25.50 6.97 15.44
C LEU A 107 -26.63 6.20 14.72
N GLY A 108 -27.17 5.18 15.38
CA GLY A 108 -28.26 4.34 14.84
C GLY A 108 -27.81 3.25 13.86
N PRO A 109 -28.73 2.41 13.34
CA PRO A 109 -28.41 1.37 12.35
C PRO A 109 -27.94 1.99 11.03
N GLY A 110 -27.09 1.24 10.31
CA GLY A 110 -26.49 1.73 9.07
C GLY A 110 -27.30 1.43 7.84
N PRO A 111 -27.15 2.24 6.77
CA PRO A 111 -27.63 1.83 5.46
C PRO A 111 -26.94 0.51 5.08
N ALA A 112 -27.66 -0.36 4.38
CA ALA A 112 -27.08 -1.57 3.84
C ALA A 112 -25.89 -1.20 2.93
N ALA A 113 -24.77 -1.92 3.08
CA ALA A 113 -23.61 -1.71 2.22
C ALA A 113 -24.03 -1.85 0.74
N PRO A 114 -23.58 -0.94 -0.16
CA PRO A 114 -23.87 -1.09 -1.57
C PRO A 114 -23.26 -2.40 -2.07
N SER A 115 -24.04 -3.17 -2.84
CA SER A 115 -23.52 -4.37 -3.49
C SER A 115 -22.46 -3.97 -4.52
N PRO A 116 -21.26 -4.59 -4.53
CA PRO A 116 -20.25 -4.31 -5.54
C PRO A 116 -20.84 -4.55 -6.94
N VAL A 117 -20.93 -3.48 -7.74
CA VAL A 117 -21.25 -3.61 -9.16
C VAL A 117 -19.94 -3.94 -9.85
N LEU A 118 -19.64 -5.23 -9.96
CA LEU A 118 -18.56 -5.66 -10.85
C LEU A 118 -18.97 -5.30 -12.28
N PRO A 119 -18.05 -4.74 -13.11
CA PRO A 119 -18.30 -4.60 -14.53
C PRO A 119 -18.78 -5.96 -15.09
N PRO A 120 -19.76 -5.98 -16.01
CA PRO A 120 -20.12 -7.23 -16.67
C PRO A 120 -18.86 -7.84 -17.27
N ASP A 121 -18.70 -9.15 -17.09
CA ASP A 121 -17.54 -9.92 -17.53
C ASP A 121 -17.25 -9.55 -18.99
N ARG A 122 -16.18 -8.78 -19.23
CA ARG A 122 -15.71 -8.49 -20.58
C ARG A 122 -15.15 -9.80 -21.06
N GLY A 123 -15.98 -10.58 -21.75
CA GLY A 123 -15.71 -11.97 -22.11
C GLY A 123 -14.26 -12.22 -22.55
N ALA A 124 -13.78 -13.44 -22.30
CA ALA A 124 -12.45 -14.00 -22.55
C ALA A 124 -11.40 -13.03 -23.13
N ASN A 125 -10.33 -12.80 -22.36
CA ASN A 125 -9.14 -12.06 -22.78
C ASN A 125 -8.77 -12.42 -24.25
N PRO A 126 -8.59 -11.43 -25.14
CA PRO A 126 -8.23 -11.70 -26.52
C PRO A 126 -6.92 -12.49 -26.56
N SER A 127 -6.81 -13.42 -27.50
CA SER A 127 -5.59 -14.22 -27.66
C SER A 127 -4.40 -13.29 -27.89
N PRO A 128 -3.24 -13.54 -27.25
CA PRO A 128 -2.06 -12.71 -27.44
C PRO A 128 -1.71 -12.58 -28.92
N PRO A 129 -1.28 -11.39 -29.40
CA PRO A 129 -0.84 -11.24 -30.77
C PRO A 129 0.34 -12.17 -31.05
N LYS A 130 0.41 -12.73 -32.26
CA LYS A 130 1.55 -13.56 -32.68
C LYS A 130 2.81 -12.71 -32.66
N VAL A 131 3.64 -12.88 -31.63
CA VAL A 131 4.92 -12.18 -31.50
C VAL A 131 5.86 -12.73 -32.57
N ARG A 132 6.37 -11.85 -33.44
CA ARG A 132 7.43 -12.22 -34.37
C ARG A 132 8.70 -12.52 -33.57
N PRO A 133 9.44 -13.60 -33.86
CA PRO A 133 10.72 -13.86 -33.21
C PRO A 133 11.64 -12.64 -33.30
N ALA A 134 12.20 -12.23 -32.18
CA ALA A 134 13.20 -11.16 -32.16
C ALA A 134 14.41 -11.58 -33.01
N PRO A 135 15.00 -10.66 -33.80
CA PRO A 135 16.27 -10.92 -34.47
C PRO A 135 17.33 -11.34 -33.45
N ALA A 136 18.17 -12.31 -33.82
CA ALA A 136 19.27 -12.74 -32.95
C ALA A 136 20.15 -11.53 -32.60
N PRO A 137 20.55 -11.36 -31.33
CA PRO A 137 21.41 -10.26 -30.92
C PRO A 137 22.72 -10.33 -31.70
N ARG A 138 23.11 -9.22 -32.32
CA ARG A 138 24.41 -9.08 -32.96
C ARG A 138 25.44 -9.02 -31.84
N ILE A 139 26.28 -10.05 -31.73
CA ILE A 139 27.41 -10.05 -30.79
C ILE A 139 28.44 -9.08 -31.34
N GLU A 140 28.36 -7.82 -30.90
CA GLU A 140 29.44 -6.86 -31.13
C GLU A 140 30.55 -7.18 -30.12
N PRO A 141 31.82 -7.33 -30.56
CA PRO A 141 32.91 -7.57 -29.63
C PRO A 141 33.01 -6.43 -28.62
N LEU A 142 33.00 -6.77 -27.34
CA LEU A 142 33.31 -5.81 -26.28
C LEU A 142 34.66 -5.15 -26.60
N PRO A 143 34.81 -3.83 -26.42
CA PRO A 143 36.09 -3.17 -26.62
C PRO A 143 37.13 -3.81 -25.70
N SER A 144 38.07 -4.53 -26.30
CA SER A 144 39.21 -5.13 -25.61
C SER A 144 39.92 -4.06 -24.78
N ALA A 145 40.16 -4.36 -23.51
CA ALA A 145 41.04 -3.57 -22.66
C ALA A 145 42.37 -3.30 -23.40
N GLY A 146 42.78 -2.04 -23.41
CA GLY A 146 43.91 -1.54 -24.21
C GLY A 146 45.24 -2.26 -23.93
N PRO A 147 46.20 -2.17 -24.86
CA PRO A 147 47.50 -2.81 -24.69
C PRO A 147 48.36 -2.00 -23.72
N GLY A 148 48.98 -2.68 -22.75
CA GLY A 148 50.26 -2.24 -22.21
C GLY A 148 50.31 -1.97 -20.70
N GLN A 149 50.14 -3.01 -19.88
CA GLN A 149 50.90 -3.08 -18.62
C GLN A 149 51.26 -4.53 -18.31
N GLY A 150 52.35 -5.00 -18.91
CA GLY A 150 53.01 -6.25 -18.56
C GLY A 150 54.47 -5.95 -18.23
N GLY A 151 54.78 -5.87 -16.94
CA GLY A 151 56.15 -5.87 -16.46
C GLY A 151 56.75 -7.27 -16.54
N GLY A 152 58.06 -7.34 -16.79
CA GLY A 152 58.83 -8.58 -16.71
C GLY A 152 60.15 -8.56 -17.46
N ARG A 153 61.18 -7.95 -16.86
CA ARG A 153 62.52 -8.51 -16.58
C ARG A 153 63.47 -7.42 -16.11
#